data_AF-A0A829DD42-F1
#
_entry.id   AF-A0A829DD42-F1
#
_cell.length_a   1.000
_cell.length_b   1.000
_cell.length_c   1.000
_cell.angle_alpha   90.00
_cell.angle_beta   90.00
_cell.angle_gamma   90.00
#
_symmetry.space_group_name_H-M   'P 1'
#
loop_
_entity.id
_entity.type
_entity.pdbx_description
1 polymer ?
#
loop_
_entity_poly.entity_id
_entity_poly.type
_entity_poly.pdbx_seq_one_letter_code
_entity_poly.pdbx_strand_id
1 'polypeptide(L)' 'MFQKENLVRVREIKQNPILEEKPYILYWMSMARRLVWNHSLDYSIHLSQKYKKELLIYEPLKMNYPWSSPRLHKF' A
#
# COMPACT_ATOMS: atom_id res chain seq x y z
N MET A 1 -14.96 -4.22 -4.07
CA MET A 1 -14.66 -3.30 -5.19
C MET A 1 -14.56 -1.90 -4.62
N PHE A 2 -13.49 -1.15 -4.91
CA PHE A 2 -13.28 0.18 -4.32
C PHE A 2 -14.32 1.17 -4.85
N GLN A 3 -15.17 1.67 -3.97
CA GLN A 3 -16.23 2.63 -4.32
C GLN A 3 -15.71 4.08 -4.31
N LYS A 4 -16.33 4.96 -5.11
CA LYS A 4 -15.87 6.36 -5.30
C LYS A 4 -15.89 7.15 -3.99
N GLU A 5 -16.83 6.86 -3.10
CA GLU A 5 -16.97 7.51 -1.78
C GLU A 5 -15.74 7.27 -0.91
N ASN A 6 -15.05 6.15 -1.09
CA ASN A 6 -13.83 5.83 -0.33
C ASN A 6 -12.62 6.67 -0.72
N LEU A 7 -12.68 7.45 -1.82
CA LEU A 7 -11.62 8.40 -2.18
C LEU A 7 -11.37 9.43 -1.08
N VAL A 8 -12.36 9.71 -0.21
CA VAL A 8 -12.17 10.59 0.96
C VAL A 8 -11.04 10.13 1.89
N ARG A 9 -10.71 8.83 1.88
CA ARG A 9 -9.64 8.19 2.69
C ARG A 9 -8.26 8.30 2.04
N VAL A 10 -8.19 8.71 0.77
CA VAL A 10 -6.95 8.79 0.01
C VAL A 10 -6.43 10.22 0.03
N ARG A 11 -5.11 10.35 0.18
CA ARG A 11 -4.39 11.62 0.05
C ARG A 11 -3.21 11.41 -0.87
N GLU A 12 -3.07 12.30 -1.83
CA GLU A 12 -1.92 12.33 -2.72
C GLU A 12 -0.77 13.08 -2.03
N ILE A 13 0.37 12.41 -1.87
CA ILE A 13 1.54 12.99 -1.19
C ILE A 13 2.36 13.85 -2.17
N LYS A 14 2.41 13.45 -3.45
CA LYS A 14 3.13 14.15 -4.52
C LYS A 14 2.33 14.07 -5.82
N GLN A 15 2.20 15.21 -6.51
CA GLN A 15 1.54 15.34 -7.81
C GLN A 15 2.53 15.04 -8.94
N ASN A 16 3.02 13.80 -8.98
CA ASN A 16 3.89 13.34 -10.05
C ASN A 16 3.05 12.68 -11.15
N PRO A 17 3.42 12.85 -12.43
CA PRO A 17 2.77 12.13 -13.51
C PRO A 17 2.93 10.62 -13.30
N ILE A 18 1.92 9.87 -13.75
CA ILE A 18 1.95 8.42 -13.70
C ILE A 18 2.84 7.93 -14.82
N LEU A 19 3.86 7.18 -14.45
CA LEU A 19 4.84 6.62 -15.35
C LEU A 19 4.29 5.33 -15.97
N GLU A 20 3.62 5.44 -17.12
CA GLU A 20 2.97 4.31 -17.80
C GLU A 20 3.96 3.24 -18.28
N GLU A 21 5.23 3.59 -18.46
CA GLU A 21 6.30 2.66 -18.83
C GLU A 21 6.67 1.70 -17.69
N LYS A 22 6.28 2.02 -16.44
CA LYS A 22 6.57 1.15 -15.29
C LYS A 22 5.67 -0.09 -15.30
N PRO A 23 6.21 -1.26 -14.89
CA PRO A 23 5.50 -2.53 -15.05
C PRO A 23 4.46 -2.81 -13.96
N TYR A 24 4.58 -2.20 -12.78
CA TYR A 24 3.76 -2.55 -11.61
C TYR A 24 3.34 -1.32 -10.79
N ILE A 25 2.33 -1.56 -9.94
CA ILE A 25 1.96 -0.70 -8.82
C ILE A 25 2.48 -1.33 -7.54
N LEU A 26 3.15 -0.53 -6.71
CA LEU A 26 3.69 -0.97 -5.43
C LEU A 26 2.77 -0.54 -4.29
N TYR A 27 2.22 -1.50 -3.56
CA TYR A 27 1.57 -1.24 -2.28
C TYR A 27 2.58 -1.44 -1.15
N TRP A 28 2.97 -0.33 -0.53
CA TRP A 28 3.82 -0.33 0.64
C TRP A 28 2.98 -0.60 1.91
N MET A 29 2.94 -1.85 2.35
CA MET A 29 2.15 -2.30 3.50
C MET A 29 2.92 -2.12 4.81
N SER A 30 2.84 -0.94 5.41
CA SER A 30 3.61 -0.61 6.63
C SER A 30 2.88 -0.88 7.95
N MET A 31 1.60 -0.49 8.07
CA MET A 31 0.84 -0.61 9.34
C MET A 31 -0.23 -1.70 9.31
N ALA A 32 -1.12 -1.67 8.32
CA ALA A 32 -2.21 -2.65 8.19
C ALA A 32 -1.71 -3.92 7.48
N ARG A 33 -0.92 -4.75 8.20
CA ARG A 33 -0.36 -6.02 7.72
C ARG A 33 -1.42 -7.13 7.58
N ARG A 34 -2.45 -6.88 6.77
CA ARG A 34 -3.59 -7.77 6.54
C ARG A 34 -4.11 -7.65 5.11
N LEU A 35 -4.51 -8.77 4.53
CA LEU A 35 -5.06 -8.85 3.16
C LEU A 35 -6.58 -8.66 3.10
N VAL A 36 -7.24 -8.63 4.25
CA VAL A 36 -8.69 -8.46 4.39
C VAL A 36 -8.98 -7.24 5.25
N TRP A 37 -10.08 -6.54 4.92
CA TRP A 37 -10.50 -5.29 5.58
C TRP A 37 -9.36 -4.24 5.62
N ASN A 38 -8.72 -4.04 4.48
CA ASN A 38 -7.61 -3.11 4.30
C ASN A 38 -7.92 -2.13 3.17
N HIS A 39 -8.36 -0.93 3.53
CA HIS A 39 -8.72 0.12 2.56
C HIS A 39 -7.57 0.56 1.66
N SER A 40 -6.33 0.52 2.16
CA SER A 40 -5.16 0.86 1.35
C SER A 40 -4.93 -0.21 0.29
N LEU A 41 -5.07 -1.49 0.64
CA LEU A 41 -4.99 -2.58 -0.32
C LEU A 41 -6.15 -2.52 -1.35
N ASP A 42 -7.38 -2.25 -0.90
CA ASP A 42 -8.52 -2.08 -1.81
C ASP A 42 -8.25 -0.98 -2.85
N TYR A 43 -7.66 0.13 -2.41
CA TYR A 43 -7.27 1.22 -3.30
C TYR A 43 -6.14 0.83 -4.25
N SER A 44 -5.13 0.10 -3.77
CA SER A 44 -4.05 -0.40 -4.62
C SER A 44 -4.54 -1.38 -5.70
N ILE A 45 -5.49 -2.26 -5.36
CA ILE A 45 -6.16 -3.15 -6.34
C ILE A 45 -6.93 -2.32 -7.38
N HIS A 46 -7.67 -1.29 -6.92
CA HIS A 46 -8.36 -0.38 -7.83
C HIS A 46 -7.41 0.30 -8.82
N LEU A 47 -6.27 0.81 -8.35
CA LEU A 47 -5.25 1.39 -9.23
C LEU A 47 -4.68 0.33 -10.19
N SER A 48 -4.40 -0.88 -9.72
CA SER A 48 -3.85 -1.97 -10.55
C SER A 48 -4.79 -2.31 -11.69
N GLN A 49 -6.09 -2.40 -11.40
CA GLN A 49 -7.14 -2.61 -12.42
C GLN A 49 -7.25 -1.41 -13.38
N LYS A 50 -7.22 -0.18 -12.86
CA LYS A 50 -7.33 1.05 -13.66
C LYS A 50 -6.19 1.19 -14.67
N TYR A 51 -4.95 0.93 -14.24
CA TYR A 51 -3.75 1.07 -15.08
C TYR A 51 -3.35 -0.23 -15.79
N LYS A 52 -4.07 -1.33 -15.55
CA LYS A 52 -3.78 -2.67 -16.09
C LYS A 52 -2.33 -3.10 -15.82
N LYS A 53 -1.88 -2.89 -14.58
CA LYS A 53 -0.53 -3.23 -14.11
C LYS A 53 -0.60 -4.24 -12.98
N GLU A 54 0.43 -5.06 -12.84
CA GLU A 54 0.55 -5.98 -11.72
C GLU A 54 0.63 -5.22 -10.39
N LEU A 55 0.06 -5.79 -9.33
CA LEU A 55 0.14 -5.26 -7.98
C LEU A 55 1.20 -6.03 -7.20
N LEU A 56 2.25 -5.34 -6.78
CA LEU A 56 3.24 -5.87 -5.85
C LEU A 56 2.96 -5.36 -4.44
N ILE A 57 2.92 -6.28 -3.47
CA ILE A 57 2.83 -5.95 -2.06
C ILE A 57 4.23 -6.03 -1.47
N TYR A 58 4.69 -4.91 -0.92
CA TYR A 58 5.96 -4.82 -0.22
C TYR A 58 5.72 -4.51 1.26
N GLU A 59 6.25 -5.38 2.12
CA GLU A 59 6.22 -5.21 3.56
C GLU A 59 7.62 -4.84 4.07
N PRO A 60 7.81 -3.62 4.63
CA PRO A 60 9.10 -3.20 5.16
C PRO A 60 9.34 -3.84 6.53
N LEU A 61 10.49 -4.49 6.71
CA LEU A 61 10.95 -4.88 8.04
C LEU A 61 12.02 -3.90 8.52
N LYS A 62 11.72 -3.15 9.59
CA LYS A 62 12.70 -2.31 10.28
C LYS A 62 12.92 -2.84 11.68
N MET A 63 14.16 -3.21 12.01
CA MET A 63 14.51 -3.75 13.33
C MET A 63 15.07 -2.68 14.29
N ASN A 64 15.68 -1.63 13.75
CA ASN A 64 16.37 -0.61 14.54
C ASN A 64 15.56 0.70 14.56
N TYR A 65 14.47 0.73 15.32
CA TYR A 65 13.71 1.96 15.60
C TYR A 65 13.72 2.24 17.10
N PRO A 66 13.55 3.51 17.53
CA PRO A 66 13.45 3.85 18.94
C PRO A 66 12.40 2.96 19.62
N TRP A 67 12.77 2.37 20.76
CA TRP A 67 11.90 1.48 21.55
C TRP A 67 11.57 0.13 20.89
N SER A 68 12.29 -0.26 19.83
CA SER A 68 12.19 -1.64 19.32
C SER A 68 12.68 -2.64 20.36
N SER A 69 12.09 -3.83 20.36
CA SER A 69 12.52 -4.94 21.21
C SER A 69 12.22 -6.26 20.52
N PRO A 70 12.96 -7.35 20.80
CA PRO A 70 12.69 -8.66 20.22
C PRO A 70 11.23 -9.13 20.40
N ARG A 71 10.58 -8.73 21.51
CA ARG A 71 9.17 -9.00 21.77
C ARG A 71 8.27 -8.41 20.67
N LEU A 72 8.53 -7.19 20.21
CA LEU A 72 7.72 -6.53 19.18
C LEU A 72 7.94 -7.11 17.78
N HIS A 73 9.06 -7.81 17.54
CA HIS A 73 9.38 -8.43 16.25
C HIS A 73 8.95 -9.89 16.14
N LYS A 74 8.61 -10.53 17.27
CA LYS A 74 8.23 -11.95 17.32
C LYS A 74 6.75 -12.19 16.97
N PHE A 75 5.91 -11.17 17.11
CA PHE A 75 4.49 -11.18 16.72
C PHE A 75 4.33 -10.94 15.23
#